data_AF-A0A816QQ21-F1
#
_entry.id   AF-A0A816QQ21-F1
#
_cell.length_a   1.000
_cell.length_b   1.000
_cell.length_c   1.000
_cell.angle_alpha   90.00
_cell.angle_beta   90.00
_cell.angle_gamma   90.00
#
_symmetry.space_group_name_H-M   'P 1'
#
loop_
_entity.id
_entity.type
_entity.pdbx_description
1 polymer ?
#
loop_
_entity_poly.entity_id
_entity_poly.type
_entity_poly.pdbx_seq_one_letter_code
_entity_poly.pdbx_strand_id
1 'polypeptide(L)'
;MRREQESNISVSQALTTDRQHKHDISLADNLQIESVLVSYLKKMTDLFDKNNFTFSKSVRVSIIRPKTLSALCQLDPARKTQLIQFLYESELITTSTKSVELEWCGFAWH
;
A
#
# COMPACT_ATOMS: atom_id res chain seq x y z
N MET A 1 38.35 -19.91 29.32
CA MET A 1 37.45 -20.81 28.56
C MET A 1 35.97 -20.63 28.91
N ARG A 2 35.46 -20.90 30.13
CA ARG A 2 34.00 -20.86 30.42
C ARG A 2 33.31 -19.49 30.20
N ARG A 3 33.91 -18.38 30.65
CA ARG A 3 33.36 -17.02 30.49
C ARG A 3 33.26 -16.55 29.04
N GLU A 4 34.12 -17.08 28.18
CA GLU A 4 34.18 -16.74 26.75
C GLU A 4 33.04 -17.43 25.97
N GLN A 5 32.71 -18.66 26.36
CA GLN A 5 31.53 -19.37 25.87
C GLN A 5 30.23 -18.70 26.30
N GLU A 6 30.12 -18.28 27.57
CA GLU A 6 28.94 -17.59 28.09
C GLU A 6 28.71 -16.22 27.41
N SER A 7 29.79 -15.47 27.17
CA SER A 7 29.75 -14.21 26.41
C SER A 7 29.29 -14.42 24.97
N ASN A 8 29.83 -15.44 24.28
CA ASN A 8 29.47 -15.73 22.89
C ASN A 8 28.01 -16.20 22.75
N ILE A 9 27.49 -16.95 23.73
CA ILE A 9 26.08 -17.38 23.76
C ILE A 9 25.17 -16.17 23.98
N SER A 10 25.50 -15.29 24.92
CA SER A 10 24.71 -14.08 25.20
C SER A 10 24.66 -13.14 23.99
N VAL A 11 25.76 -12.99 23.26
CA VAL A 11 25.81 -12.18 22.02
C VAL A 11 24.99 -12.84 20.91
N SER A 12 25.08 -14.17 20.75
CA SER A 12 24.28 -14.90 19.76
C SER A 12 22.76 -14.79 20.04
N GLN A 13 22.36 -14.83 21.31
CA GLN A 13 20.98 -14.63 21.74
C GLN A 13 20.49 -13.19 21.51
N ALA A 14 21.33 -12.18 21.76
CA ALA A 14 20.99 -10.79 21.47
C ALA A 14 20.80 -10.55 19.96
N LEU A 15 21.67 -11.11 19.12
CA LEU A 15 21.58 -10.99 17.65
C LEU A 15 20.35 -11.69 17.07
N THR A 16 19.97 -12.84 17.60
CA THR A 16 18.75 -13.56 17.17
C THR A 16 17.49 -12.80 17.56
N THR A 17 17.47 -12.23 18.77
CA THR A 17 16.35 -11.40 19.25
C THR A 17 16.20 -10.12 18.41
N ASP A 18 17.30 -9.44 18.08
CA ASP A 18 17.28 -8.23 17.24
C ASP A 18 16.79 -8.54 15.81
N ARG A 19 17.24 -9.67 15.23
CA ARG A 19 16.74 -10.13 13.92
C ARG A 19 15.25 -10.45 13.95
N GLN A 20 14.78 -11.13 14.99
CA GLN A 20 13.37 -11.45 15.15
C GLN A 20 12.54 -10.17 15.29
N HIS A 21 12.97 -9.23 16.12
CA HIS A 21 12.29 -7.97 16.31
C HIS A 21 12.16 -7.16 15.01
N LYS A 22 13.26 -7.07 14.23
CA LYS A 22 13.24 -6.41 12.91
C LYS A 22 12.30 -7.12 11.92
N HIS A 23 12.29 -8.44 11.94
CA HIS A 23 11.39 -9.22 11.11
C HIS A 23 9.92 -8.96 11.50
N ASP A 24 9.60 -8.96 12.78
CA ASP A 24 8.25 -8.75 13.28
C ASP A 24 7.75 -7.32 12.97
N ILE A 25 8.62 -6.31 13.07
CA ILE A 25 8.31 -4.93 12.63
C ILE A 25 8.00 -4.91 11.13
N SER A 26 8.87 -5.50 10.30
CA SER A 26 8.67 -5.54 8.84
C SER A 26 7.38 -6.28 8.45
N LEU A 27 7.05 -7.36 9.17
CA LEU A 27 5.80 -8.08 8.98
C LEU A 27 4.59 -7.21 9.35
N ALA A 28 4.64 -6.52 10.49
CA ALA A 28 3.57 -5.61 10.92
C ALA A 28 3.36 -4.47 9.91
N ASP A 29 4.43 -3.86 9.40
CA ASP A 29 4.37 -2.82 8.38
C ASP A 29 3.73 -3.35 7.08
N ASN A 30 4.13 -4.55 6.65
CA ASN A 30 3.55 -5.19 5.46
C ASN A 30 2.05 -5.47 5.62
N LEU A 31 1.64 -5.99 6.78
CA LEU A 31 0.23 -6.24 7.10
C LEU A 31 -0.58 -4.96 7.13
N GLN A 32 0.01 -3.85 7.62
CA GLN A 32 -0.63 -2.55 7.64
C GLN A 32 -0.89 -2.03 6.23
N ILE A 33 0.11 -2.10 5.34
CA ILE A 33 -0.03 -1.66 3.94
C ILE A 33 -1.03 -2.54 3.18
N GLU A 34 -1.01 -3.86 3.41
CA GLU A 34 -1.98 -4.78 2.83
C GLU A 34 -3.41 -4.49 3.31
N SER A 35 -3.58 -4.19 4.60
CA SER A 35 -4.86 -3.77 5.16
C SER A 35 -5.41 -2.51 4.49
N VAL A 36 -4.55 -1.54 4.15
CA VAL A 36 -4.95 -0.36 3.36
C VAL A 36 -5.49 -0.76 1.99
N LEU A 37 -4.79 -1.64 1.27
CA LEU A 37 -5.23 -2.10 -0.05
C LEU A 37 -6.58 -2.83 0.03
N VAL A 38 -6.72 -3.78 0.96
CA VAL A 38 -7.97 -4.54 1.16
C VAL A 38 -9.12 -3.62 1.53
N SER A 39 -8.89 -2.65 2.43
CA SER A 39 -9.87 -1.66 2.85
C SER A 39 -10.32 -0.78 1.68
N TYR A 40 -9.39 -0.36 0.83
CA TYR A 40 -9.69 0.39 -0.38
C TYR A 40 -10.55 -0.44 -1.34
N LEU A 41 -10.13 -1.66 -1.68
CA LEU A 41 -10.85 -2.53 -2.60
C LEU A 41 -12.28 -2.78 -2.11
N LYS A 42 -12.45 -3.16 -0.84
CA LYS A 42 -13.77 -3.37 -0.24
C LYS A 42 -14.67 -2.14 -0.35
N LYS A 43 -14.16 -0.96 0.04
CA LYS A 43 -14.93 0.29 -0.03
C LYS A 43 -15.30 0.66 -1.46
N MET A 44 -14.41 0.41 -2.42
CA MET A 44 -14.68 0.67 -3.82
C MET A 44 -15.71 -0.31 -4.36
N THR A 45 -15.58 -1.61 -4.12
CA THR A 45 -16.58 -2.62 -4.48
C THR A 45 -17.95 -2.26 -3.93
N ASP A 46 -18.05 -1.94 -2.63
CA ASP A 46 -19.30 -1.51 -2.01
C ASP A 46 -19.90 -0.26 -2.69
N LEU A 47 -19.05 0.70 -3.11
CA LEU A 47 -19.49 1.90 -3.82
C LEU A 47 -19.98 1.54 -5.24
N PHE A 48 -19.23 0.72 -5.98
CA PHE A 48 -19.59 0.28 -7.32
C PHE A 48 -20.91 -0.48 -7.32
N ASP A 49 -21.08 -1.44 -6.41
CA ASP A 49 -22.29 -2.25 -6.29
C ASP A 49 -23.52 -1.40 -5.95
N LYS A 50 -23.42 -0.50 -4.96
CA LYS A 50 -24.53 0.37 -4.54
C LYS A 50 -25.00 1.34 -5.62
N ASN A 51 -24.14 1.65 -6.58
CA ASN A 51 -24.44 2.61 -7.64
C ASN A 51 -24.59 1.94 -9.01
N ASN A 52 -24.73 0.60 -9.06
CA ASN A 52 -24.82 -0.19 -10.30
C ASN A 52 -23.71 0.17 -11.30
N PHE A 53 -22.47 0.36 -10.80
CA PHE A 53 -21.30 0.77 -11.59
C PHE A 53 -21.43 2.12 -12.31
N THR A 54 -22.49 2.89 -12.04
CA THR A 54 -22.75 4.19 -12.65
C THR A 54 -22.54 5.32 -11.65
N PHE A 55 -21.65 6.25 -12.00
CA PHE A 55 -21.41 7.43 -11.17
C PHE A 55 -21.59 8.70 -11.98
N SER A 56 -22.06 9.76 -11.32
CA SER A 56 -21.95 11.10 -11.88
C SER A 56 -20.49 11.56 -11.87
N LYS A 57 -20.16 12.52 -12.74
CA LYS A 57 -18.83 13.15 -12.75
C LYS A 57 -18.49 13.77 -11.39
N SER A 58 -19.47 14.37 -10.70
CA SER A 58 -19.25 14.97 -9.38
C SER A 58 -18.81 13.93 -8.35
N VAL A 59 -19.49 12.78 -8.28
CA VAL A 59 -19.14 11.69 -7.34
C VAL A 59 -17.75 11.11 -7.66
N ARG A 60 -17.42 10.93 -8.94
CA ARG A 60 -16.08 10.47 -9.33
C ARG A 60 -14.99 11.42 -8.83
N VAL A 61 -15.19 12.73 -8.99
CA VAL A 61 -14.19 13.75 -8.64
C VAL A 61 -14.12 13.99 -7.12
N SER A 62 -15.26 14.02 -6.41
CA SER A 62 -15.31 14.39 -4.99
C SER A 62 -15.16 13.22 -4.03
N ILE A 63 -15.47 11.98 -4.44
CA ILE A 63 -15.46 10.81 -3.56
C ILE A 63 -14.44 9.78 -4.02
N ILE A 64 -14.55 9.32 -5.27
CA ILE A 64 -13.74 8.20 -5.76
C ILE A 64 -12.28 8.62 -5.88
N ARG A 65 -12.01 9.72 -6.59
CA ARG A 65 -10.64 10.19 -6.82
C ARG A 65 -9.86 10.45 -5.52
N PRO A 66 -10.39 11.16 -4.50
CA PRO A 66 -9.66 11.34 -3.24
C PRO A 66 -9.40 10.03 -2.49
N LYS A 67 -10.33 9.07 -2.52
CA LYS A 67 -10.13 7.74 -1.90
C LYS A 67 -9.03 6.96 -2.60
N THR A 68 -9.02 6.97 -3.94
CA THR A 68 -7.98 6.33 -4.75
C THR A 68 -6.62 6.97 -4.50
N LEU A 69 -6.53 8.31 -4.48
CA LEU A 69 -5.28 9.02 -4.17
C LEU A 69 -4.79 8.73 -2.75
N SER A 70 -5.68 8.74 -1.76
CA SER A 70 -5.32 8.43 -0.38
C SER A 70 -4.80 7.01 -0.20
N ALA A 71 -5.39 6.03 -0.90
CA ALA A 71 -4.90 4.66 -0.92
C ALA A 71 -3.52 4.60 -1.58
N LEU A 72 -3.37 5.19 -2.77
CA LEU A 72 -2.10 5.24 -3.48
C LEU A 72 -0.99 5.86 -2.63
N CYS A 73 -1.24 6.95 -1.88
CA CYS A 73 -0.21 7.56 -1.03
C CYS A 73 0.33 6.64 0.08
N GLN A 74 -0.47 5.66 0.52
CA GLN A 74 -0.12 4.75 1.62
C GLN A 74 0.46 3.41 1.14
N LEU A 75 0.36 3.11 -0.15
CA LEU A 75 0.87 1.86 -0.72
C LEU A 75 2.38 1.95 -1.03
N ASP A 76 3.06 0.83 -0.91
CA ASP A 76 4.41 0.66 -1.43
C ASP A 76 4.43 0.66 -2.98
N PRO A 77 5.59 0.88 -3.61
CA PRO A 77 5.72 0.91 -5.07
C PRO A 77 5.12 -0.29 -5.81
N ALA A 78 5.28 -1.51 -5.30
CA ALA A 78 4.79 -2.70 -6.00
C ALA A 78 3.26 -2.75 -6.00
N ARG A 79 2.64 -2.48 -4.84
CA ARG A 79 1.18 -2.45 -4.71
C ARG A 79 0.55 -1.25 -5.42
N LYS A 80 1.24 -0.10 -5.51
CA LYS A 80 0.84 1.04 -6.35
C LYS A 80 0.68 0.63 -7.81
N THR A 81 1.70 -0.04 -8.36
CA THR A 81 1.68 -0.52 -9.75
C THR A 81 0.52 -1.48 -10.00
N GLN A 82 0.30 -2.45 -9.10
CA GLN A 82 -0.82 -3.38 -9.19
C GLN A 82 -2.17 -2.67 -9.18
N LEU A 83 -2.35 -1.70 -8.29
CA LEU A 83 -3.60 -0.93 -8.21
C LEU A 83 -3.82 -0.09 -9.47
N ILE A 84 -2.78 0.57 -9.99
CA ILE A 84 -2.87 1.36 -11.23
C ILE A 84 -3.19 0.47 -12.43
N GLN A 85 -2.52 -0.69 -12.54
CA GLN A 85 -2.78 -1.67 -13.59
C GLN A 85 -4.24 -2.15 -13.54
N PHE A 86 -4.73 -2.52 -12.36
CA PHE A 86 -6.13 -2.89 -12.16
C PHE A 86 -7.11 -1.79 -12.62
N LEU A 87 -6.84 -0.53 -12.25
CA LEU A 87 -7.69 0.60 -12.66
C LEU A 87 -7.67 0.79 -14.19
N TYR A 88 -6.54 0.53 -14.84
CA TYR A 88 -6.42 0.61 -16.30
C TYR A 88 -7.16 -0.54 -16.99
N GLU A 89 -6.94 -1.77 -16.55
CA GLU A 89 -7.61 -2.98 -17.09
C GLU A 89 -9.12 -2.93 -16.92
N SER A 90 -9.59 -2.26 -15.86
CA SER A 90 -11.02 -2.03 -15.61
C SER A 90 -11.59 -0.80 -16.34
N GLU A 91 -10.82 -0.16 -17.22
CA GLU A 91 -11.17 1.07 -17.95
C GLU A 91 -11.57 2.25 -17.04
N LEU A 92 -11.18 2.22 -15.76
CA LEU A 92 -11.44 3.28 -14.79
C LEU A 92 -10.49 4.47 -14.96
N ILE A 93 -9.32 4.23 -15.57
CA ILE A 93 -8.43 5.27 -16.07
C ILE A 93 -8.22 5.06 -17.57
N THR A 94 -8.52 6.09 -18.37
CA THR A 94 -8.31 6.09 -19.82
C THR A 94 -7.17 7.05 -20.18
N THR A 95 -6.40 6.74 -21.21
CA THR A 95 -5.30 7.59 -21.73
C THR A 95 -5.78 8.85 -22.47
N SER A 96 -7.10 9.07 -22.56
CA SER A 96 -7.70 10.24 -23.20
C SER A 96 -7.55 11.51 -22.35
N THR A 97 -6.45 12.22 -22.57
CA THR A 97 -6.34 13.71 -22.54
C THR A 97 -7.07 14.46 -21.41
N LYS A 98 -6.49 14.39 -20.22
CA LYS A 98 -6.12 15.56 -19.39
C LYS A 98 -5.22 15.02 -18.32
N SER A 99 -3.99 15.55 -18.28
CA SER A 99 -2.94 15.22 -17.33
C SER A 99 -3.53 14.76 -16.00
N VAL A 100 -3.40 13.47 -15.69
CA VAL A 100 -3.64 13.05 -14.31
C VAL A 100 -2.45 13.61 -13.55
N GLU A 101 -2.60 14.84 -13.08
CA GLU A 101 -1.72 15.45 -12.09
C GLU A 101 -1.96 14.66 -10.80
N LEU A 102 -1.31 13.51 -10.76
CA LEU A 102 -0.98 12.80 -9.55
C LEU A 102 0.13 13.68 -8.96
N GLU A 103 -0.19 14.61 -8.07
CA GLU A 103 0.86 15.17 -7.22
C GLU A 103 1.31 14.02 -6.32
N TRP A 104 2.34 13.31 -6.78
CA TRP A 104 2.88 12.14 -6.12
C TRP A 104 3.50 12.60 -4.80
N CYS A 105 2.92 12.19 -3.67
CA CYS A 105 3.65 12.20 -2.41
C CYS A 105 4.84 11.22 -2.54
N GLY A 106 6.02 11.78 -2.84
CA GLY A 106 7.31 11.15 -2.54
C GLY A 106 7.86 10.13 -3.55
N PHE A 107 7.64 10.27 -4.86
CA PHE A 107 8.38 9.49 -5.86
C PHE A 107 9.53 10.32 -6.44
N ALA A 108 10.74 10.16 -5.86
CA ALA A 108 11.97 10.51 -6.55
C ALA A 108 12.35 9.33 -7.46
N TRP A 109 12.23 9.51 -8.78
CA TRP A 109 12.85 8.61 -9.74
C TRP A 109 14.34 8.93 -9.78
N HIS A 110 15.18 7.96 -9.43
CA HIS A 110 16.60 7.95 -9.78
C HIS A 110 16.85 6.90 -10.84
#